data_AF-A0A9D6YHG3-F1
#
_entry.id   AF-A0A9D6YHG3-F1
#
_cell.length_a   1.000
_cell.length_b   1.000
_cell.length_c   1.000
_cell.angle_alpha   90.00
_cell.angle_beta   90.00
_cell.angle_gamma   90.00
#
_symmetry.space_group_name_H-M   'P 1'
#
loop_
_entity.id
_entity.type
_entity.pdbx_description
1 polymer ?
#
loop_
_entity_poly.entity_id
_entity_poly.type
_entity_poly.pdbx_seq_one_letter_code
_entity_poly.pdbx_strand_id
1 'polypeptide(L)' 'MFNLIPREVRFFDYFEQQSQHMMRAAALLHEMVHNFVDARAKAHAIKEVEHQGDLVTHEIVKRLNTTFITPIDRE' A
#
# COMPACT_ATOMS: atom_id res chain seq x y z
N MET A 1 -24.13 12.91 -24.83
CA MET A 1 -24.17 11.50 -24.41
C MET A 1 -23.31 11.40 -23.17
N PHE A 2 -23.93 11.34 -21.97
CA PHE A 2 -23.20 11.35 -20.71
C PHE A 2 -22.54 9.98 -20.50
N ASN A 3 -21.21 9.96 -20.48
CA ASN A 3 -20.45 8.75 -20.17
C ASN A 3 -20.52 8.54 -18.65
N LEU A 4 -21.58 7.89 -18.18
CA LEU A 4 -21.90 7.65 -16.75
C LEU A 4 -21.09 6.50 -16.11
N ILE A 5 -20.09 5.97 -16.80
CA ILE A 5 -19.26 4.87 -16.29
C ILE A 5 -17.87 5.43 -15.95
N PRO A 6 -17.50 5.54 -14.66
CA PRO A 6 -16.16 5.94 -14.25
C PRO A 6 -15.12 5.01 -14.88
N ARG A 7 -14.09 5.61 -15.50
CA ARG A 7 -12.97 4.90 -16.11
C ARG A 7 -12.22 4.10 -15.03
N GLU A 8 -11.85 2.88 -15.39
CA GLU A 8 -11.12 1.85 -14.65
C GLU A 8 -10.43 2.31 -13.37
N VAL A 9 -10.92 1.81 -12.22
CA VAL A 9 -10.11 1.76 -11.01
C VAL A 9 -9.04 0.69 -11.21
N ARG A 10 -7.79 1.10 -11.37
CA ARG A 10 -6.64 0.20 -11.44
C ARG A 10 -6.22 -0.26 -10.06
N PHE A 11 -7.01 -1.14 -9.46
CA PHE A 11 -6.67 -1.76 -8.17
C PHE A 11 -5.28 -2.40 -8.17
N PHE A 12 -4.85 -2.96 -9.30
CA PHE A 12 -3.51 -3.51 -9.47
C PHE A 12 -2.38 -2.51 -9.25
N ASP A 13 -2.55 -1.25 -9.65
CA ASP A 13 -1.55 -0.20 -9.40
C ASP A 13 -1.41 0.07 -7.90
N TYR A 14 -2.52 0.06 -7.16
CA TYR A 14 -2.51 0.20 -5.70
C TYR A 14 -1.90 -1.03 -5.01
N PHE A 15 -2.17 -2.23 -5.49
CA PHE A 15 -1.56 -3.44 -4.96
C PHE A 15 -0.06 -3.49 -5.24
N GLU A 16 0.37 -3.08 -6.42
CA GLU A 16 1.78 -2.94 -6.74
C GLU A 16 2.43 -1.93 -5.79
N GLN A 17 1.82 -0.76 -5.60
CA GLN A 17 2.31 0.24 -4.65
C GLN A 17 2.40 -0.31 -3.22
N GLN A 18 1.38 -1.03 -2.75
CA GLN A 18 1.40 -1.67 -1.43
C GLN A 18 2.50 -2.72 -1.31
N SER A 19 2.74 -3.51 -2.38
CA SER A 19 3.82 -4.49 -2.41
C SER A 19 5.20 -3.82 -2.30
N GLN A 20 5.39 -2.65 -2.92
CA GLN A 20 6.63 -1.89 -2.84
C GLN A 20 6.88 -1.38 -1.41
N HIS A 21 5.85 -0.90 -0.72
CA HIS A 21 5.95 -0.53 0.69
C HIS A 21 6.33 -1.74 1.57
N MET A 22 5.68 -2.89 1.36
CA MET A 22 5.99 -4.12 2.09
C MET A 22 7.44 -4.57 1.87
N MET A 23 7.92 -4.58 0.63
CA MET A 23 9.30 -4.95 0.30
C MET A 23 10.31 -3.99 0.94
N ARG A 24 10.02 -2.68 0.95
CA ARG A 24 10.88 -1.68 1.59
C ARG A 24 10.93 -1.85 3.11
N ALA A 25 9.78 -2.08 3.76
CA ALA A 25 9.73 -2.35 5.19
C ALA A 25 10.50 -3.62 5.56
N ALA A 26 10.35 -4.69 4.76
CA ALA A 26 11.08 -5.95 4.95
C ALA A 26 12.60 -5.76 4.80
N ALA A 27 13.05 -4.98 3.82
CA ALA A 27 14.48 -4.68 3.64
C ALA A 27 15.06 -3.89 4.83
N LEU A 28 14.34 -2.86 5.31
CA LEU A 28 14.75 -2.09 6.49
C LEU A 28 14.78 -2.94 7.75
N LEU A 29 13.79 -3.83 7.93
CA LEU A 29 13.74 -4.76 9.06
C LEU A 29 14.92 -5.75 8.99
N HIS A 30 15.18 -6.32 7.82
CA HIS A 30 16.33 -7.19 7.60
C HIS A 30 17.63 -6.48 7.96
N GLU A 31 17.82 -5.24 7.49
CA GLU A 31 19.00 -4.43 7.83
C GLU A 31 19.09 -4.14 9.33
N MET A 32 17.98 -3.84 10.00
CA MET A 32 17.96 -3.59 11.44
C MET A 32 18.35 -4.82 12.26
N VAL A 33 17.92 -6.01 11.85
CA VAL A 33 18.23 -7.27 12.56
C VAL A 33 19.67 -7.73 12.31
N HIS A 34 20.17 -7.58 11.08
CA HIS A 34 21.53 -8.04 10.73
C HIS A 34 22.61 -6.99 10.98
N ASN A 35 22.24 -5.71 11.03
CA ASN A 35 23.12 -4.60 11.35
C ASN A 35 22.42 -3.65 12.34
N PHE A 36 22.71 -3.86 13.62
CA PHE A 36 22.05 -3.14 14.71
C PHE A 36 22.51 -1.68 14.88
N VAL A 37 23.45 -1.21 14.05
CA VAL A 37 23.81 0.20 13.98
C VAL A 37 22.57 1.00 13.56
N ASP A 38 22.30 2.09 14.27
CA ASP A 38 21.17 2.99 14.03
C ASP A 38 19.78 2.32 14.07
N ALA A 39 19.63 1.25 14.87
CA ALA A 39 18.37 0.52 14.99
C ALA A 39 17.15 1.42 15.28
N ARG A 40 17.32 2.49 16.08
CA ARG A 40 16.25 3.45 16.37
C ARG A 40 15.83 4.24 15.12
N ALA A 41 16.79 4.67 14.30
CA ALA A 41 16.51 5.38 13.05
C ALA A 41 15.82 4.44 12.03
N LYS A 42 16.28 3.18 11.94
CA LYS A 42 15.65 2.15 11.11
C LYS A 42 14.23 1.84 11.55
N ALA A 43 13.98 1.73 12.85
CA ALA A 43 12.63 1.56 13.39
C ALA A 43 11.71 2.73 13.02
N HIS A 44 12.20 3.97 13.10
CA HIS A 44 11.45 5.14 12.66
C HIS A 44 11.18 5.11 11.14
N ALA A 45 12.16 4.72 10.33
CA ALA A 45 11.98 4.57 8.88
C ALA A 45 10.94 3.48 8.54
N ILE A 46 10.95 2.36 9.26
CA ILE A 46 9.93 1.30 9.11
C ILE A 46 8.55 1.86 9.45
N LYS A 47 8.41 2.63 10.53
CA LYS A 47 7.12 3.23 10.91
C LYS A 47 6.61 4.22 9.86
N GLU A 48 7.50 4.98 9.23
CA GLU A 48 7.13 5.86 8.13
C GLU A 48 6.63 5.06 6.91
N VAL A 49 7.32 3.98 6.54
CA VAL A 49 6.89 3.12 5.43
C VAL A 49 5.54 2.46 5.72
N GLU A 50 5.30 2.06 6.97
CA GLU A 50 4.00 1.53 7.41
C GLU A 50 2.89 2.59 7.27
N HIS A 51 3.15 3.84 7.67
CA HIS A 51 2.17 4.91 7.50
C HIS A 51 1.81 5.14 6.03
N GLN A 52 2.80 5.11 5.13
CA GLN A 52 2.55 5.20 3.69
C GLN A 52 1.71 4.01 3.17
N GLY A 53 1.98 2.80 3.64
CA GLY A 53 1.17 1.61 3.29
C GLY A 53 -0.27 1.67 3.83
N ASP A 54 -0.48 2.30 4.98
CA ASP A 54 -1.81 2.51 5.55
C ASP A 54 -2.65 3.48 4.70
N LEU A 55 -2.02 4.54 4.17
CA LEU A 55 -2.68 5.46 3.22
C LEU A 55 -3.13 4.73 1.95
N VAL A 56 -2.28 3.85 1.40
CA VAL A 56 -2.64 3.04 0.21
C VAL A 56 -3.79 2.09 0.54
N THR A 57 -3.76 1.45 1.71
CA THR A 57 -4.82 0.56 2.18
C THR A 57 -6.15 1.31 2.33
N HIS A 58 -6.12 2.50 2.93
CA HIS A 58 -7.30 3.36 3.06
C HIS A 58 -7.90 3.71 1.70
N GLU A 59 -7.05 4.05 0.73
CA GLU A 59 -7.44 4.36 -0.63
C GLU A 59 -8.01 3.15 -1.39
N ILE A 60 -7.47 1.94 -1.19
CA ILE A 60 -8.04 0.70 -1.73
C ILE A 60 -9.45 0.47 -1.16
N VAL A 61 -9.61 0.50 0.17
CA VAL A 61 -10.89 0.26 0.85
C VAL A 61 -11.94 1.28 0.42
N LYS A 62 -11.56 2.57 0.37
CA LYS A 62 -12.43 3.64 -0.09
C LYS A 62 -12.92 3.37 -1.51
N ARG A 63 -12.02 3.00 -2.43
CA ARG A 63 -12.39 2.70 -3.82
C ARG A 63 -13.24 1.45 -3.95
N LEU A 64 -12.95 0.38 -3.20
CA LEU A 64 -13.79 -0.84 -3.17
C LEU A 64 -15.23 -0.48 -2.80
N ASN A 65 -15.42 0.37 -1.79
CA ASN A 65 -16.74 0.80 -1.32
C ASN A 65 -17.47 1.72 -2.31
N THR A 66 -16.75 2.49 -3.13
CA THR A 66 -17.35 3.45 -4.08
C THR A 66 -17.47 2.92 -5.52
N THR A 67 -16.94 1.73 -5.84
CA THR A 67 -16.91 1.20 -7.21
C THR A 67 -17.98 0.13 -7.40
N PHE A 68 -18.94 0.35 -8.30
CA PHE A 68 -20.07 -0.56 -8.53
C PHE A 68 -19.69 -1.91 -9.17
N ILE A 69 -18.64 -1.94 -9.99
CA ILE A 69 -18.07 -3.17 -10.59
C ILE A 69 -16.59 -3.22 -10.22
N THR A 70 -16.20 -4.16 -9.36
CA THR A 70 -14.81 -4.42 -9.03
C THR A 70 -14.24 -5.54 -9.92
N PRO A 71 -12.98 -5.47 -10.36
CA PRO A 71 -12.35 -6.53 -11.17
C PRO A 71 -12.00 -7.81 -10.38
N ILE A 72 -12.32 -7.82 -9.08
CA ILE A 72 -12.05 -8.88 -8.11
C ILE A 72 -13.27 -8.97 -7.18
N ASP A 73 -13.50 -10.16 -6.64
CA ASP A 73 -14.52 -10.38 -5.62
C ASP A 73 -14.19 -9.58 -4.35
N ARG A 74 -15.22 -9.20 -3.59
CA ARG A 74 -15.11 -8.38 -2.38
C ARG A 74 -14.94 -9.22 -1.12
N GLU A 75 -15.10 -10.54 -1.20
CA GLU A 75 -14.82 -11.53 -0.15
C GLU A 75 -13.35 -11.96 -0.14
#